data_AF-A0A832Q0X0-F1
#
_entry.id   AF-A0A832Q0X0-F1
#
_cell.length_a   1.000
_cell.length_b   1.000
_cell.length_c   1.000
_cell.angle_alpha   90.00
_cell.angle_beta   90.00
_cell.angle_gamma   90.00
#
_symmetry.space_group_name_H-M   'P 1'
#
loop_
_entity.id
_entity.type
_entity.pdbx_description
1 polymer ?
#
loop_
_entity_poly.entity_id
_entity_poly.type
_entity_poly.pdbx_seq_one_letter_code
_entity_poly.pdbx_strand_id
1 'polypeptide(L)'
;MSKSIYEEALRAKENPYRTTFEDIGTTEALQEAIEKVNKYDELMTPKKVKVYSFVNAKGKHIEEYHCGSCNHYIDRIKYENHCFNCGQKIDWSLENE
;
A
#
# COMPACT_ATOMS: atom_id res chain seq x y z
N MET A 1 5.08 -14.30 28.58
CA MET A 1 4.60 -13.23 27.66
C MET A 1 4.85 -13.73 26.25
N SER A 2 3.79 -14.08 25.51
CA SER A 2 3.93 -14.47 24.11
C SER A 2 4.40 -13.28 23.30
N LYS A 3 5.50 -13.42 22.57
CA LYS A 3 5.90 -12.42 21.58
C LYS A 3 4.76 -12.30 20.57
N SER A 4 4.40 -11.07 20.20
CA SER A 4 3.35 -10.90 19.20
C SER A 4 3.88 -11.44 17.86
N ILE A 5 3.00 -12.06 17.08
CA ILE A 5 3.32 -12.62 15.74
C ILE A 5 4.06 -11.58 14.87
N TYR A 6 3.72 -10.30 15.06
CA TYR A 6 4.36 -9.17 14.38
C TYR A 6 5.86 -9.04 14.72
N GLU A 7 6.25 -9.19 15.98
CA GLU A 7 7.65 -9.08 16.41
C GLU A 7 8.51 -10.28 15.97
N GLU A 8 7.90 -11.43 15.73
CA GLU A 8 8.59 -12.60 15.19
C GLU A 8 8.77 -12.47 13.67
N ALA A 9 7.77 -11.94 12.96
CA ALA A 9 7.87 -11.67 11.52
C ALA A 9 8.99 -10.65 11.19
N LEU A 10 9.11 -9.57 11.99
CA LEU A 10 10.19 -8.59 11.82
C LEU A 10 11.58 -9.21 12.04
N ARG A 11 11.72 -10.08 13.05
CA ARG A 11 12.99 -10.77 13.34
C ARG A 11 13.38 -11.78 12.25
N ALA A 12 12.41 -12.48 11.68
CA ALA A 12 12.63 -13.40 10.56
C ALA A 12 13.09 -12.67 9.29
N LYS A 13 12.56 -11.46 9.04
CA LYS A 13 13.02 -10.57 7.95
C LYS A 13 14.49 -10.18 8.11
N GLU A 14 14.95 -9.95 9.34
CA GLU A 14 16.34 -9.55 9.63
C GLU A 14 17.35 -10.72 9.61
N ASN A 15 16.93 -11.95 9.91
CA ASN A 15 17.83 -13.12 9.89
C ASN A 15 17.10 -14.41 9.46
N PRO A 16 16.96 -14.64 8.14
CA PRO A 16 16.18 -15.76 7.60
C PRO A 16 16.82 -17.15 7.79
N TYR A 17 18.07 -17.25 8.27
CA TYR A 17 18.80 -18.51 8.39
C TYR A 17 18.91 -19.05 9.82
N ARG A 18 18.29 -18.39 10.82
CA ARG A 18 18.36 -18.82 12.23
C ARG A 18 17.26 -19.83 12.62
N THR A 19 16.35 -20.19 11.73
CA THR A 19 15.31 -21.21 12.00
C THR A 19 15.90 -22.60 11.84
N THR A 20 16.19 -23.26 12.96
CA THR A 20 16.64 -24.65 13.00
C THR A 20 15.51 -25.59 12.56
N PHE A 21 15.66 -26.17 11.36
CA PHE A 21 15.29 -27.52 10.86
C PHE A 21 14.04 -28.31 11.35
N GLU A 22 13.11 -27.74 12.10
CA GLU A 22 11.82 -28.38 12.40
C GLU A 22 10.67 -27.58 11.77
N ASP A 23 9.77 -28.30 11.10
CA ASP A 23 8.52 -27.87 10.48
C ASP A 23 8.58 -27.10 9.15
N ILE A 24 8.36 -27.85 8.06
CA ILE A 24 7.94 -27.32 6.75
C ILE A 24 6.67 -26.44 6.90
N GLY A 25 5.80 -26.74 7.87
CA GLY A 25 4.64 -25.89 8.21
C GLY A 25 5.02 -24.52 8.80
N THR A 26 6.16 -24.41 9.49
CA THR A 26 6.67 -23.11 9.96
C THR A 26 7.29 -22.31 8.83
N THR A 27 7.85 -22.95 7.79
CA THR A 27 8.36 -22.24 6.61
C THR A 27 7.26 -21.60 5.77
N GLU A 28 6.13 -22.29 5.56
CA GLU A 28 4.96 -21.72 4.86
C GLU A 28 4.35 -20.55 5.63
N ALA A 29 4.18 -20.70 6.94
CA ALA A 29 3.67 -19.64 7.81
C ALA A 29 4.62 -18.43 7.86
N LEU A 30 5.94 -18.65 7.88
CA LEU A 30 6.93 -17.57 7.79
C LEU A 30 6.83 -16.85 6.45
N GLN A 31 6.70 -17.58 5.35
CA GLN A 31 6.63 -17.01 4.02
C GLN A 31 5.35 -16.19 3.84
N GLU A 32 4.20 -16.69 4.30
CA GLU A 32 2.95 -15.93 4.32
C GLU A 32 3.06 -14.66 5.17
N ALA A 33 3.74 -14.73 6.33
CA ALA A 33 3.97 -13.56 7.17
C ALA A 33 4.86 -12.52 6.47
N ILE A 34 5.93 -12.95 5.79
CA ILE A 34 6.82 -12.09 5.01
C ILE A 34 6.03 -11.42 3.86
N GLU A 35 5.22 -12.19 3.12
CA GLU A 35 4.39 -11.66 2.04
C GLU A 35 3.38 -10.62 2.53
N LYS A 36 2.73 -10.86 3.68
CA LYS A 36 1.82 -9.89 4.30
C LYS A 36 2.53 -8.60 4.71
N VAL A 37 3.74 -8.71 5.29
CA VAL A 37 4.54 -7.54 5.67
C VAL A 37 4.96 -6.76 4.43
N ASN A 38 5.46 -7.43 3.39
CA ASN A 38 5.87 -6.75 2.15
C ASN A 38 4.67 -6.04 1.50
N LYS A 39 3.51 -6.70 1.43
CA LYS A 39 2.28 -6.10 0.92
C LYS A 39 1.85 -4.88 1.75
N TYR A 40 2.00 -4.94 3.07
CA TYR A 40 1.71 -3.80 3.93
C TYR A 40 2.67 -2.64 3.67
N ASP A 41 3.98 -2.90 3.59
CA ASP A 41 5.01 -1.90 3.28
C ASP A 41 4.73 -1.21 1.94
N GLU A 42 4.33 -1.96 0.91
CA GLU A 42 3.94 -1.43 -0.40
C GLU A 42 2.69 -0.53 -0.33
N LEU A 43 1.67 -0.92 0.44
CA LEU A 43 0.45 -0.12 0.61
C LEU A 43 0.70 1.17 1.41
N MET A 44 1.64 1.13 2.35
CA MET A 44 2.00 2.27 3.20
C MET A 44 2.98 3.24 2.53
N THR A 45 3.69 2.81 1.48
CA THR A 45 4.48 3.70 0.64
C THR A 45 3.53 4.60 -0.17
N PRO A 46 3.51 5.93 0.05
CA PRO A 46 2.57 6.81 -0.65
C PRO A 46 2.78 6.76 -2.16
N LYS A 47 1.69 6.59 -2.93
CA LYS A 47 1.72 6.73 -4.38
C LYS A 47 1.01 8.00 -4.80
N LYS A 48 1.65 8.75 -5.70
CA LYS A 48 1.08 9.97 -6.29
C LYS A 48 -0.26 9.68 -6.96
N VAL A 49 -1.21 10.56 -6.72
CA VAL A 49 -2.49 10.57 -7.43
C VAL A 49 -2.25 10.88 -8.91
N LYS A 50 -2.96 10.19 -9.80
CA LYS A 50 -2.98 10.52 -11.23
C LYS A 50 -4.07 11.57 -11.46
N VAL A 51 -3.73 12.65 -12.14
CA VAL A 51 -4.67 13.73 -12.44
C VAL A 51 -4.90 13.76 -13.95
N TYR A 52 -6.16 13.66 -14.36
CA TYR A 52 -6.58 13.86 -15.74
C TYR A 52 -7.36 15.15 -15.84
N SER A 53 -6.88 16.08 -16.67
CA SER A 53 -7.54 17.36 -16.91
C SER A 53 -8.15 17.37 -18.30
N PHE A 54 -9.42 17.77 -18.39
CA PHE A 54 -10.12 17.92 -19.66
C PHE A 54 -11.14 19.06 -19.60
N VAL A 55 -11.60 19.48 -20.77
CA VAL A 55 -12.64 20.49 -20.92
C VAL A 55 -13.93 19.78 -21.31
N ASN A 56 -14.99 19.96 -20.52
CA ASN A 56 -16.27 19.36 -20.83
C ASN A 56 -16.97 20.08 -22.01
N ALA A 57 -18.08 19.52 -22.50
CA ALA A 57 -18.87 20.11 -23.58
C ALA A 57 -19.43 21.53 -23.28
N LYS A 58 -19.41 21.96 -22.01
CA LYS A 58 -19.81 23.31 -21.57
C LYS A 58 -18.62 24.29 -21.48
N GLY A 59 -17.43 23.88 -21.92
CA GLY A 59 -16.22 24.71 -21.84
C GLY A 59 -15.61 24.81 -20.43
N LYS A 60 -16.06 23.99 -19.47
CA LYS A 60 -15.55 24.00 -18.09
C LYS A 60 -14.40 23.00 -17.95
N HIS A 61 -13.31 23.43 -17.33
CA HIS A 61 -12.21 22.55 -16.90
C HIS A 61 -12.66 21.63 -15.77
N ILE A 62 -12.38 20.34 -15.92
CA ILE A 62 -12.63 19.29 -14.93
C ILE A 62 -11.32 18.56 -14.71
N GLU A 63 -11.03 18.29 -13.43
CA GLU A 63 -9.94 17.42 -13.01
C GLU A 63 -10.54 16.16 -12.40
N GLU A 64 -10.13 15.00 -12.93
CA GLU A 64 -10.41 13.70 -12.35
C GLU A 64 -9.17 13.14 -11.69
N TYR A 65 -9.32 12.69 -10.45
CA TYR A 65 -8.23 12.14 -9.65
C TYR A 65 -8.36 10.63 -9.58
N HIS A 66 -7.27 9.91 -9.81
CA HIS A 66 -7.25 8.45 -9.84
C HIS A 66 -6.12 7.89 -8.99
N CYS A 67 -6.37 6.74 -8.37
CA CYS A 67 -5.37 6.05 -7.57
C CYS A 67 -4.14 5.69 -8.41
N GLY A 68 -2.95 6.06 -7.95
CA GLY A 68 -1.69 5.70 -8.60
C GLY A 68 -1.45 4.19 -8.70
N SER A 69 -2.06 3.39 -7.82
CA SER A 69 -1.91 1.92 -7.77
C SER A 69 -2.96 1.20 -8.62
N CYS A 70 -4.25 1.38 -8.34
CA CYS A 70 -5.34 0.61 -8.95
C CYS A 70 -6.16 1.38 -10.00
N ASN A 71 -5.81 2.63 -10.29
CA ASN A 71 -6.49 3.52 -11.25
C ASN A 71 -7.96 3.83 -10.94
N HIS A 72 -8.44 3.46 -9.75
CA HIS A 72 -9.79 3.76 -9.33
C HIS A 72 -10.00 5.27 -9.16
N TYR A 73 -11.16 5.78 -9.58
CA TYR A 73 -11.52 7.18 -9.43
C TYR A 73 -11.61 7.57 -7.94
N ILE A 74 -11.04 8.71 -7.59
CA ILE A 74 -11.02 9.24 -6.23
C ILE A 74 -11.74 10.58 -6.23
N ASP A 75 -12.83 10.63 -5.46
CA ASP A 75 -13.47 11.90 -5.14
C ASP A 75 -12.62 12.63 -4.08
N ARG A 76 -12.00 13.75 -4.49
CA ARG A 76 -11.11 14.58 -3.65
C ARG A 76 -11.79 15.08 -2.37
N ILE A 77 -13.13 15.12 -2.34
CA ILE A 77 -13.91 15.68 -1.22
C ILE A 77 -14.03 14.68 -0.05
N LYS A 78 -13.80 13.37 -0.27
CA LYS A 78 -14.17 12.32 0.70
C LYS A 78 -13.04 11.49 1.29
N TYR A 79 -11.84 11.51 0.72
CA TYR A 79 -10.79 10.54 1.10
C TYR A 79 -9.46 11.21 1.38
N GLU A 80 -9.08 11.19 2.66
CA GLU A 80 -8.00 12.04 3.16
C GLU A 80 -6.61 11.48 2.89
N ASN A 81 -6.38 10.15 2.96
CA ASN A 81 -5.01 9.62 2.89
C ASN A 81 -4.85 8.24 2.23
N HIS A 82 -5.93 7.50 1.95
CA HIS A 82 -5.85 6.15 1.37
C HIS A 82 -6.94 5.93 0.30
N CYS A 83 -6.63 5.10 -0.69
CA CYS A 83 -7.59 4.69 -1.71
C CYS A 83 -8.61 3.73 -1.10
N PHE A 84 -9.89 4.08 -1.12
CA PHE A 84 -10.95 3.23 -0.56
C PHE A 84 -11.08 1.87 -1.26
N ASN A 85 -10.64 1.76 -2.52
CA ASN A 85 -10.75 0.53 -3.30
C ASN A 85 -9.62 -0.47 -3.00
N CYS A 86 -8.37 -0.01 -2.84
CA CYS A 86 -7.21 -0.90 -2.70
C CYS A 86 -6.40 -0.70 -1.41
N GLY A 87 -6.73 0.29 -0.58
CA GLY A 87 -6.01 0.62 0.65
C GLY A 87 -4.68 1.35 0.44
N GLN A 88 -4.24 1.60 -0.80
CA GLN A 88 -2.99 2.31 -1.06
C GLN A 88 -2.99 3.70 -0.43
N LYS A 89 -1.94 4.06 0.30
CA LYS A 89 -1.71 5.42 0.77
C LYS A 89 -1.52 6.38 -0.41
N ILE A 90 -2.28 7.47 -0.42
CA ILE A 90 -2.29 8.46 -1.50
C ILE A 90 -1.37 9.61 -1.12
N ASP A 91 -0.54 10.02 -2.08
CA ASP A 91 0.19 11.28 -2.05
C ASP A 91 -0.53 12.31 -2.93
N TRP A 92 -0.99 13.38 -2.28
CA TRP A 92 -1.70 14.52 -2.88
C TRP A 92 -0.79 15.71 -3.16
N SER A 93 0.52 15.59 -2.90
CA SER A 93 1.46 16.68 -3.20
C SER A 93 1.39 17.01 -4.69
N LEU A 94 0.99 18.25 -4.98
CA LEU A 94 1.17 18.85 -6.29
C LEU A 94 2.67 19.14 -6.39
N GLU A 95 3.31 18.74 -7.48
CA GLU A 95 4.71 19.09 -7.76
C GLU A 95 4.79 20.61 -7.85
N ASN A 96 5.12 21.25 -6.73
CA ASN A 96 5.62 22.62 -6.72
C ASN A 96 7.13 22.51 -6.75
N GLU A 97 7.69 22.48 -7.96
CA GLU A 97 9.05 22.96 -8.28
C GLU A 97 9.07 23.50 -9.71
#